data_AF-A0A954MVN8-F1
#
_entry.id   AF-A0A954MVN8-F1
#
_cell.length_a   1.000
_cell.length_b   1.000
_cell.length_c   1.000
_cell.angle_alpha   90.00
_cell.angle_beta   90.00
_cell.angle_gamma   90.00
#
_symmetry.space_group_name_H-M   'P 1'
#
loop_
_entity.id
_entity.type
_entity.pdbx_description
1 polymer ?
#
loop_
_entity_poly.entity_id
_entity_poly.type
_entity_poly.pdbx_seq_one_letter_code
_entity_poly.pdbx_strand_id
1 'polypeptide(L)' 'MNDAIERFARYLRVERNSSELTIKSYREDLESFLDYCRDRLNGIAPPEAYTIHDLRGYVSYLHECQY' A
#
# COMPACT_ATOMS: atom_id res chain seq x y z
N MET A 1 -7.89 -5.47 4.99
CA MET A 1 -6.80 -4.94 4.15
C MET A 1 -6.39 -5.93 3.05
N ASN A 2 -6.03 -7.18 3.35
CA ASN A 2 -5.67 -8.18 2.34
C ASN A 2 -6.70 -8.34 1.20
N ASP A 3 -7.99 -8.45 1.52
CA ASP A 3 -9.06 -8.51 0.51
C ASP A 3 -9.07 -7.28 -0.43
N ALA A 4 -8.88 -6.08 0.11
CA ALA A 4 -8.84 -4.86 -0.69
C ALA A 4 -7.61 -4.83 -1.63
N ILE A 5 -6.45 -5.32 -1.18
CA ILE A 5 -5.25 -5.47 -2.01
C ILE A 5 -5.48 -6.48 -3.13
N GLU A 6 -6.12 -7.61 -2.83
CA GLU A 6 -6.43 -8.63 -3.83
C GLU A 6 -7.42 -8.13 -4.89
N ARG A 7 -8.46 -7.41 -4.46
CA ARG A 7 -9.43 -6.77 -5.35
C ARG A 7 -8.76 -5.71 -6.23
N PHE A 8 -7.86 -4.90 -5.66
CA PHE A 8 -7.11 -3.91 -6.42
C PHE A 8 -6.15 -4.56 -7.43
N ALA A 9 -5.45 -5.63 -7.05
CA ALA A 9 -4.59 -6.39 -7.96
C ALA A 9 -5.40 -7.02 -9.12
N ARG A 10 -6.62 -7.51 -8.84
CA ARG A 10 -7.53 -8.01 -9.87
C ARG A 10 -7.97 -6.89 -10.82
N TYR A 11 -8.32 -5.72 -10.29
CA TYR A 11 -8.64 -4.52 -11.08
C TYR A 11 -7.47 -4.15 -12.02
N LEU A 12 -6.25 -4.08 -11.49
CA LEU A 12 -5.06 -3.78 -12.31
C LEU A 12 -4.86 -4.79 -13.45
N ARG A 13 -5.11 -6.07 -13.19
CA ARG A 13 -4.98 -7.13 -14.19
C ARG A 13 -6.07 -7.09 -15.24
N VAL A 14 -7.34 -7.07 -14.82
CA VAL A 14 -8.49 -7.30 -15.70
C VAL A 14 -8.90 -6.01 -16.40
N GLU A 15 -8.99 -4.92 -15.66
CA GLU A 15 -9.54 -3.67 -16.17
C GLU A 15 -8.45 -2.75 -16.73
N ARG A 16 -7.25 -2.79 -16.13
CA ARG A 16 -6.13 -1.94 -16.56
C ARG A 16 -5.11 -2.66 -17.46
N ASN A 17 -5.28 -3.97 -17.69
CA ASN A 17 -4.34 -4.81 -18.44
C ASN A 17 -2.87 -4.55 -18.05
N SER A 18 -2.63 -4.34 -16.75
CA SER A 18 -1.30 -4.04 -16.23
C SER A 18 -0.42 -5.28 -16.31
N SER A 19 0.87 -5.07 -16.57
CA SER A 19 1.84 -6.17 -16.62
C SER A 19 1.95 -6.87 -15.25
N GLU A 20 2.37 -8.14 -15.25
CA GLU A 20 2.60 -8.89 -14.01
C GLU A 20 3.61 -8.20 -13.10
N LEU A 21 4.67 -7.61 -13.68
CA LEU A 21 5.68 -6.85 -12.95
C LEU A 21 5.07 -5.59 -12.30
N THR A 22 4.19 -4.89 -13.00
CA THR A 22 3.46 -3.74 -12.45
C THR A 22 2.60 -4.18 -11.26
N ILE A 23 1.80 -5.24 -11.42
CA ILE A 23 0.94 -5.74 -10.34
C ILE A 23 1.77 -6.17 -9.13
N LYS A 24 2.92 -6.81 -9.36
CA LYS A 24 3.86 -7.19 -8.32
C LYS A 24 4.38 -5.97 -7.56
N SER A 25 4.88 -4.94 -8.28
CA SER A 25 5.37 -3.69 -7.67
C SER A 25 4.31 -3.04 -6.78
N TYR A 26 3.06 -2.93 -7.26
CA TYR A 26 1.97 -2.36 -6.45
C TYR A 26 1.67 -3.19 -5.20
N ARG A 27 1.82 -4.52 -5.25
CA ARG A 27 1.65 -5.37 -4.06
C ARG A 27 2.77 -5.13 -3.06
N GLU A 28 4.02 -5.10 -3.51
CA GLU A 28 5.18 -4.83 -2.67
C GLU A 28 5.09 -3.45 -2.01
N ASP A 29 4.66 -2.42 -2.77
CA ASP A 29 4.45 -1.07 -2.24
C ASP A 29 3.38 -1.03 -1.14
N LEU A 30 2.28 -1.77 -1.32
CA LEU A 30 1.20 -1.87 -0.34
C LEU A 30 1.60 -2.70 0.87
N GLU A 31 2.39 -3.76 0.70
CA GLU A 31 2.95 -4.55 1.81
C GLU A 31 3.87 -3.70 2.68
N SER A 32 4.77 -2.92 2.06
CA SER A 32 5.63 -1.95 2.76
C SER A 32 4.82 -0.91 3.56
N PHE A 33 3.71 -0.43 2.99
CA PHE A 33 2.80 0.47 3.72
C PHE A 33 2.15 -0.22 4.92
N LEU A 34 1.78 -1.50 4.82
CA LEU A 34 1.22 -2.24 5.96
C LEU A 34 2.25 -2.45 7.06
N ASP A 35 3.52 -2.68 6.72
CA ASP A 35 4.61 -2.77 7.69
C ASP A 35 4.77 -1.44 8.42
N TYR A 36 4.80 -0.32 7.69
CA TYR A 36 4.78 1.02 8.30
C TYR A 36 3.60 1.22 9.25
N CYS A 37 2.39 0.79 8.86
CA CYS A 37 1.20 0.91 9.71
C CYS A 37 1.32 0.11 11.02
N ARG A 38 1.93 -1.09 10.96
CA ARG A 38 2.17 -1.92 12.16
C ARG A 38 3.20 -1.28 13.08
N ASP A 39 4.25 -0.68 12.52
CA ASP A 39 5.40 -0.20 13.28
C ASP A 39 5.23 1.23 13.82
N ARG A 40 4.53 2.09 13.08
CA ARG A 40 4.51 3.55 13.32
C ARG A 40 3.12 4.12 13.55
N LEU A 41 2.06 3.37 13.25
CA LEU A 41 0.67 3.74 13.53
C LEU A 41 0.07 2.80 14.58
N ASN A 42 -1.24 2.91 14.82
CA ASN A 42 -1.98 2.04 15.74
C ASN A 42 -2.41 0.71 15.07
N GLY A 43 -1.53 0.13 14.24
CA GLY A 43 -1.80 -1.08 13.48
C GLY A 43 -2.53 -0.85 12.16
N ILE A 44 -3.02 -1.94 11.57
CA ILE A 44 -3.69 -1.93 10.27
C ILE A 44 -5.16 -1.58 10.44
N ALA A 45 -5.60 -0.54 9.76
CA ALA A 45 -6.97 -0.07 9.70
C ALA A 45 -7.62 -0.42 8.35
N PRO A 46 -8.96 -0.33 8.21
CA PRO A 46 -9.59 -0.38 6.90
C PRO A 46 -9.14 0.80 6.01
N PRO A 47 -9.14 0.66 4.65
CA PRO A 47 -8.64 1.68 3.73
C PRO A 47 -9.20 3.10 3.96
N GLU A 48 -10.49 3.19 4.27
CA GLU A 48 -11.22 4.45 4.49
C GLU A 48 -10.85 5.17 5.80
N ALA A 49 -10.16 4.49 6.72
CA ALA A 49 -9.72 5.09 7.97
C ALA A 49 -8.40 5.86 7.84
N TYR A 50 -7.64 5.65 6.75
CA TYR A 50 -6.37 6.34 6.54
C TYR A 50 -6.59 7.78 6.07
N THR A 51 -5.90 8.70 6.72
CA THR A 51 -5.95 10.12 6.40
C THR A 51 -4.77 10.54 5.53
N ILE A 52 -4.86 11.73 4.95
CA ILE A 52 -3.72 12.35 4.24
C ILE A 52 -2.49 12.50 5.16
N HIS A 53 -2.72 12.70 6.46
CA HIS A 53 -1.62 12.81 7.43
C HIS A 53 -0.86 11.48 7.55
N ASP A 54 -1.56 10.36 7.63
CA ASP A 54 -0.96 9.02 7.72
C ASP A 54 -0.15 8.69 6.47
N LEU A 55 -0.70 9.01 5.29
CA LEU A 55 -0.02 8.81 4.00
C LEU A 55 1.23 9.69 3.87
N ARG A 56 1.18 10.94 4.34
CA ARG A 56 2.35 11.83 4.35
C ARG A 56 3.44 11.30 5.30
N GLY A 57 3.04 10.79 6.46
CA GLY A 57 3.95 10.13 7.40
C GLY A 57 4.68 8.96 6.74
N TYR A 58 3.97 8.14 5.96
CA TYR A 58 4.57 7.05 5.21
C TYR A 58 5.60 7.53 4.16
N VAL A 59 5.27 8.56 3.38
CA VAL A 59 6.22 9.12 2.38
C VAL A 59 7.48 9.68 3.06
N SER A 60 7.33 10.39 4.19
CA SER A 60 8.47 10.84 4.98
C SER A 60 9.32 9.69 5.49
N TYR A 61 8.69 8.60 5.96
CA TYR A 61 9.38 7.38 6.36
C TYR A 61 10.19 6.74 5.21
N LEU A 62 9.62 6.66 3.99
CA LEU A 62 10.36 6.15 2.83
C LEU A 62 11.62 6.97 2.54
N HIS A 63 11.53 8.31 2.63
CA HIS A 63 12.70 9.17 2.49
C HIS A 63 13.77 8.93 3.57
N GLU A 64 13.37 8.70 4.82
CA GLU A 64 14.31 8.34 5.90
C GLU A 64 15.00 7.00 5.61
N CYS A 65 14.28 6.04 5.03
CA CYS A 65 14.80 4.74 4.62
C CYS A 65 15.62 4.76 3.32
N GLN A 66 15.77 5.92 2.67
CA GLN A 66 16.47 6.08 1.38
C GLN A 66 15.85 5.24 0.24
N TYR A 67 14.53 5.07 0.28
CA TYR A 67 13.72 4.47 -0.80
C TYR A 67 13.21 5.52 -1.78
#